data_AF-A0AAZ3PAZ8-F1
#
_entry.id   AF-A0AAZ3PAZ8-F1
#
_cell.length_a   1.000
_cell.length_b   1.000
_cell.length_c   1.000
_cell.angle_alpha   90.00
_cell.angle_beta   90.00
_cell.angle_gamma   90.00
#
_symmetry.space_group_name_H-M   'P 1'
#
loop_
_entity.id
_entity.type
_entity.pdbx_description
1 polymer ?
#
loop_
_entity_poly.entity_id
_entity_poly.type
_entity_poly.pdbx_seq_one_letter_code
_entity_poly.pdbx_strand_id
1 'polypeptide(L)'
;MDGTRLLFVLFGGLLEVYCGVSANRGGSPSFTDEIPFKINWPGSEFTLPTSGAFYKEDDFVIMTTTEKEKYKCLLPSLSNGDGDDDKVYAGPTPGDLLDPLFKESSCSYRIESYWTYEVCHGKHVRQYHEEKETGQVKRVLQGVGWWKYEFCYGKHVHQYHEDKEQGKNIVVVGSWNAEEHLQWAQKNVARSYQFKDDGVQKVKLVSLFYGHGDVCDLTGKPRQVIVKLKCKESESPHAVTVYMLEPQTCQYVLGVESPVICQILDTADEKGLLSISS
;
A
#
# COMPACT_ATOMS: atom_id res chain seq x y z
N MET A 1 -67.96 -22.75 -42.41
CA MET A 1 -66.57 -22.79 -41.90
C MET A 1 -66.27 -21.39 -41.39
N ASP A 2 -66.97 -20.99 -40.34
CA ASP A 2 -66.65 -21.17 -38.91
C ASP A 2 -65.67 -20.12 -38.40
N GLY A 3 -66.10 -19.36 -37.39
CA GLY A 3 -65.20 -18.42 -36.69
C GLY A 3 -65.91 -17.29 -35.94
N THR A 4 -66.67 -17.66 -34.91
CA THR A 4 -67.41 -16.85 -33.94
C THR A 4 -66.64 -15.66 -33.35
N ARG A 5 -67.32 -14.49 -33.24
CA ARG A 5 -66.93 -13.33 -32.43
C ARG A 5 -67.07 -13.64 -30.94
N LEU A 6 -66.09 -13.31 -30.10
CA LEU A 6 -66.28 -13.24 -28.65
C LEU A 6 -65.74 -11.94 -28.05
N LEU A 7 -66.57 -11.35 -27.18
CA LEU A 7 -66.44 -10.07 -26.49
C LEU A 7 -65.25 -10.03 -25.50
N PHE A 8 -64.65 -8.84 -25.39
CA PHE A 8 -63.87 -8.40 -24.23
C PHE A 8 -64.79 -7.99 -23.08
N VAL A 9 -64.62 -8.57 -21.90
CA VAL A 9 -65.01 -7.93 -20.62
C VAL A 9 -63.92 -8.22 -19.59
N LEU A 10 -63.38 -7.14 -19.02
CA LEU A 10 -62.41 -7.08 -17.93
C LEU A 10 -63.02 -7.56 -16.61
N PHE A 11 -62.28 -8.35 -15.83
CA PHE A 11 -62.35 -8.29 -14.37
C PHE A 11 -60.94 -8.41 -13.80
N GLY A 12 -60.57 -7.42 -12.98
CA GLY A 12 -59.27 -7.29 -12.35
C GLY A 12 -59.10 -8.23 -11.16
N GLY A 13 -57.83 -8.49 -10.86
CA GLY A 13 -57.34 -9.09 -9.62
C GLY A 13 -55.85 -8.88 -9.56
N LEU A 14 -55.40 -7.93 -8.73
CA LEU A 14 -54.00 -7.74 -8.37
C LEU A 14 -53.48 -9.01 -7.69
N LEU A 15 -52.50 -9.67 -8.30
CA LEU A 15 -51.70 -10.68 -7.63
C LEU A 15 -50.37 -10.01 -7.21
N GLU A 16 -50.21 -9.76 -5.91
CA GLU A 16 -48.91 -9.42 -5.34
C GLU A 16 -47.96 -10.61 -5.55
N VAL A 17 -46.91 -10.39 -6.34
CA VAL A 17 -45.77 -11.30 -6.42
C VAL A 17 -44.80 -10.90 -5.32
N TYR A 18 -44.88 -11.58 -4.17
CA TYR A 18 -43.77 -11.66 -3.24
C TYR A 18 -42.66 -12.51 -3.87
N CYS A 19 -41.62 -11.87 -4.41
CA CYS A 19 -40.36 -12.54 -4.72
C CYS A 19 -39.61 -12.82 -3.42
N GLY A 20 -39.87 -13.98 -2.81
CA GLY A 20 -38.98 -14.57 -1.81
C GLY A 20 -37.71 -15.10 -2.49
N VAL A 21 -36.56 -14.50 -2.20
CA VAL A 21 -35.26 -15.06 -2.57
C VAL A 21 -34.97 -16.23 -1.63
N SER A 22 -35.31 -17.44 -2.06
CA SER A 22 -34.81 -18.66 -1.42
C SER A 22 -33.38 -18.91 -1.89
N ALA A 23 -32.41 -18.46 -1.10
CA ALA A 23 -30.99 -18.77 -1.30
C ALA A 23 -30.69 -20.18 -0.76
N ASN A 24 -31.25 -21.21 -1.39
CA ASN A 24 -30.65 -22.55 -1.31
C ASN A 24 -29.43 -22.58 -2.22
N ARG A 25 -28.29 -22.07 -1.72
CA ARG A 25 -26.98 -22.33 -2.31
C ARG A 25 -26.29 -23.42 -1.49
N GLY A 26 -26.39 -24.65 -1.99
CA GLY A 26 -25.39 -25.66 -1.70
C GLY A 26 -24.03 -25.08 -2.06
N GLY A 27 -23.20 -24.86 -1.05
CA GLY A 27 -21.82 -24.43 -1.22
C GLY A 27 -21.06 -25.56 -1.89
N SER A 28 -20.55 -25.31 -3.09
CA SER A 28 -19.45 -26.10 -3.64
C SER A 28 -18.30 -26.09 -2.63
N PRO A 29 -17.63 -27.22 -2.36
CA PRO A 29 -16.47 -27.20 -1.48
C PRO A 29 -15.41 -26.32 -2.13
N SER A 30 -14.97 -25.31 -1.39
CA SER A 30 -13.75 -24.56 -1.67
C SER A 30 -12.62 -25.57 -1.85
N PHE A 31 -11.97 -25.57 -3.01
CA PHE A 31 -10.69 -26.26 -3.16
C PHE A 31 -9.69 -25.55 -2.25
N THR A 32 -9.40 -26.14 -1.10
CA THR A 32 -8.29 -25.73 -0.23
C THR A 32 -7.16 -26.73 -0.42
N ASP A 33 -5.91 -26.27 -0.44
CA ASP A 33 -4.71 -27.13 -0.48
C ASP A 33 -4.40 -27.75 0.91
N GLU A 34 -5.34 -27.66 1.85
CA GLU A 34 -5.20 -28.28 3.16
C GLU A 34 -5.39 -29.79 2.99
N ILE A 35 -4.40 -30.59 3.39
CA ILE A 35 -4.50 -32.04 3.45
C ILE A 35 -4.96 -32.39 4.88
N PRO A 36 -6.27 -32.60 5.14
CA PRO A 36 -6.79 -32.79 6.49
C PRO A 36 -6.38 -34.14 7.10
N PHE A 37 -5.99 -35.12 6.28
CA PHE A 37 -5.69 -36.48 6.73
C PHE A 37 -4.43 -37.03 6.06
N LYS A 38 -3.61 -37.71 6.85
CA LYS A 38 -2.44 -38.46 6.37
C LYS A 38 -2.76 -39.95 6.37
N ILE A 39 -2.49 -40.63 5.26
CA ILE A 39 -2.60 -42.09 5.18
C ILE A 39 -1.48 -42.71 6.03
N ASN A 40 -1.88 -43.58 6.96
CA ASN A 40 -0.95 -44.38 7.76
C ASN A 40 -1.11 -45.87 7.39
N TRP A 41 0.02 -46.56 7.24
CA TRP A 41 0.07 -47.97 6.83
C TRP A 41 0.63 -48.82 7.98
N PRO A 42 -0.21 -49.28 8.91
CA PRO A 42 0.24 -50.00 10.11
C PRO A 42 0.68 -51.46 9.84
N GLY A 43 0.52 -51.96 8.61
CA GLY A 43 0.85 -53.35 8.24
C GLY A 43 -0.32 -54.32 8.45
N SER A 44 -0.03 -55.63 8.43
CA SER A 44 -1.05 -56.70 8.50
C SER A 44 -1.56 -57.00 9.91
N GLU A 45 -0.82 -56.60 10.95
CA GLU A 45 -1.21 -56.79 12.36
C GLU A 45 -1.40 -55.43 13.02
N PHE A 46 -2.67 -55.00 13.13
CA PHE A 46 -3.03 -53.74 13.77
C PHE A 46 -4.26 -53.94 14.66
N THR A 47 -4.18 -53.43 15.90
CA THR A 47 -5.30 -53.37 16.83
C THR A 47 -5.60 -51.89 17.12
N LEU A 48 -6.88 -51.53 17.11
CA LEU A 48 -7.30 -50.15 17.35
C LEU A 48 -7.00 -49.76 18.82
N PRO A 49 -6.36 -48.61 19.10
CA PRO A 49 -6.14 -48.17 20.47
C PRO A 49 -7.48 -47.81 21.14
N THR A 50 -7.74 -48.38 22.32
CA THR A 50 -9.01 -48.26 23.08
C THR A 50 -9.17 -46.92 23.82
N SER A 51 -8.35 -45.90 23.53
CA SER A 51 -8.44 -44.59 24.18
C SER A 51 -8.26 -43.48 23.15
N GLY A 52 -9.35 -42.75 22.87
CA GLY A 52 -9.36 -41.61 21.93
C GLY A 52 -9.74 -41.93 20.48
N ALA A 53 -10.52 -42.98 20.23
CA ALA A 53 -10.80 -43.45 18.86
C ALA A 53 -11.81 -42.56 18.11
N PHE A 54 -11.30 -41.78 17.15
CA PHE A 54 -12.08 -41.20 16.04
C PHE A 54 -12.43 -42.25 14.98
N TYR A 55 -12.38 -43.56 15.25
CA TYR A 55 -12.59 -44.60 14.24
C TYR A 55 -13.71 -45.54 14.69
N LYS A 56 -14.73 -45.72 13.85
CA LYS A 56 -15.76 -46.73 14.06
C LYS A 56 -15.40 -47.98 13.26
N GLU A 57 -15.60 -49.16 13.83
CA GLU A 57 -15.23 -50.44 13.18
C GLU A 57 -15.96 -50.67 11.83
N ASP A 58 -17.10 -50.01 11.66
CA ASP A 58 -17.98 -50.07 10.48
C ASP A 58 -17.66 -49.00 9.41
N ASP A 59 -16.87 -47.96 9.74
CA ASP A 59 -16.53 -46.88 8.81
C ASP A 59 -15.24 -47.23 8.04
N PHE A 60 -15.38 -48.11 7.03
CA PHE A 60 -14.25 -48.53 6.20
C PHE A 60 -14.56 -48.67 4.72
N VAL A 61 -13.51 -48.56 3.91
CA VAL A 61 -13.55 -48.79 2.45
C VAL A 61 -12.55 -49.89 2.11
N ILE A 62 -12.99 -50.86 1.30
CA ILE A 62 -12.10 -51.91 0.77
C ILE A 62 -11.49 -51.41 -0.54
N MET A 63 -10.17 -51.28 -0.57
CA MET A 63 -9.41 -50.90 -1.75
C MET A 63 -8.76 -52.15 -2.34
N THR A 64 -8.78 -52.30 -3.67
CA THR A 64 -8.16 -53.44 -4.36
C THR A 64 -7.10 -52.95 -5.32
N THR A 65 -5.88 -53.49 -5.24
CA THR A 65 -4.79 -53.13 -6.15
C THR A 65 -4.97 -53.80 -7.51
N THR A 66 -4.19 -53.35 -8.50
CA THR A 66 -4.13 -53.98 -9.84
C THR A 66 -3.70 -55.44 -9.78
N GLU A 67 -3.00 -55.85 -8.73
CA GLU A 67 -2.54 -57.22 -8.49
C GLU A 67 -3.55 -58.05 -7.65
N LYS A 68 -4.77 -57.52 -7.44
CA LYS A 68 -5.89 -58.12 -6.69
C LYS A 68 -5.66 -58.28 -5.18
N GLU A 69 -4.70 -57.58 -4.62
CA GLU A 69 -4.57 -57.49 -3.16
C GLU A 69 -5.68 -56.59 -2.58
N LYS A 70 -6.24 -56.98 -1.44
CA LYS A 70 -7.33 -56.24 -0.78
C LYS A 70 -6.84 -55.57 0.49
N TYR A 71 -7.09 -54.28 0.61
CA TYR A 71 -6.75 -53.45 1.76
C TYR A 71 -8.02 -52.91 2.42
N LYS A 72 -8.10 -52.93 3.76
CA LYS A 72 -9.18 -52.30 4.53
C LYS A 72 -8.71 -50.92 4.99
N CYS A 73 -9.25 -49.86 4.37
CA CYS A 73 -8.99 -48.48 4.76
C CYS A 73 -10.04 -48.06 5.81
N LEU A 74 -9.62 -47.82 7.04
CA LEU A 74 -10.49 -47.29 8.10
C LEU A 74 -10.56 -45.77 7.98
N LEU A 75 -11.76 -45.22 7.89
CA LEU A 75 -11.98 -43.78 7.83
C LEU A 75 -12.20 -43.23 9.24
N PRO A 76 -11.56 -42.09 9.60
CA PRO A 76 -11.88 -41.44 10.86
C PRO A 76 -13.30 -40.88 10.78
N SER A 77 -14.15 -41.23 11.74
CA SER A 77 -15.41 -40.56 12.00
C SER A 77 -15.13 -39.13 12.44
N LEU A 78 -15.63 -38.16 11.68
CA LEU A 78 -15.76 -36.78 12.12
C LEU A 78 -16.82 -36.77 13.23
N SER A 79 -16.42 -37.09 14.47
CA SER A 79 -17.31 -36.88 15.60
C SER A 79 -17.56 -35.39 15.72
N ASN A 80 -18.78 -34.98 15.36
CA ASN A 80 -19.35 -33.71 15.80
C ASN A 80 -19.34 -33.73 17.33
N GLY A 81 -18.37 -33.04 17.94
CA GLY A 81 -18.27 -32.85 19.38
C GLY A 81 -16.94 -33.29 19.97
N ASP A 82 -15.89 -32.51 19.77
CA ASP A 82 -15.63 -31.53 20.82
C ASP A 82 -16.16 -30.22 20.28
N GLY A 83 -16.71 -29.36 21.15
CA GLY A 83 -17.06 -28.03 20.73
C GLY A 83 -15.89 -27.50 19.92
N ASP A 84 -16.19 -26.90 18.78
CA ASP A 84 -15.64 -25.58 18.64
C ASP A 84 -16.05 -24.93 19.99
N ASP A 85 -15.13 -24.90 20.96
CA ASP A 85 -14.66 -23.57 21.33
C ASP A 85 -14.31 -22.97 19.97
N ASP A 86 -15.36 -22.48 19.26
CA ASP A 86 -15.39 -21.19 18.65
C ASP A 86 -14.70 -20.42 19.74
N LYS A 87 -13.37 -20.37 19.70
CA LYS A 87 -12.61 -19.45 20.52
C LYS A 87 -13.03 -18.19 19.83
N VAL A 88 -14.22 -17.70 20.24
CA VAL A 88 -14.91 -16.57 19.68
C VAL A 88 -13.83 -15.55 19.77
N TYR A 89 -13.27 -15.24 18.61
CA TYR A 89 -11.99 -14.59 18.57
C TYR A 89 -12.19 -13.29 19.34
N ALA A 90 -11.62 -13.25 20.55
CA ALA A 90 -11.88 -12.18 21.51
C ALA A 90 -10.94 -10.99 21.25
N GLY A 91 -10.21 -11.05 20.14
CA GLY A 91 -9.34 -9.99 19.67
C GLY A 91 -10.09 -8.97 18.80
N PRO A 92 -9.40 -7.88 18.44
CA PRO A 92 -9.93 -6.84 17.57
C PRO A 92 -10.32 -7.40 16.21
N THR A 93 -11.52 -7.08 15.74
CA THR A 93 -11.98 -7.52 14.41
C THR A 93 -11.00 -7.07 13.32
N PRO A 94 -10.98 -7.71 12.13
CA PRO A 94 -10.18 -7.21 11.00
C PRO A 94 -10.45 -5.73 10.69
N GLY A 95 -11.66 -5.24 10.96
CA GLY A 95 -11.99 -3.80 10.91
C GLY A 95 -11.21 -3.01 11.95
N ASP A 96 -11.24 -3.41 13.22
CA ASP A 96 -10.52 -2.75 14.33
C ASP A 96 -9.00 -2.73 14.14
N LEU A 97 -8.44 -3.77 13.51
CA LEU A 97 -7.02 -3.86 13.18
C LEU A 97 -6.63 -2.93 12.01
N LEU A 98 -7.53 -2.75 11.04
CA LEU A 98 -7.33 -1.90 9.87
C LEU A 98 -7.82 -0.46 10.10
N ASP A 99 -8.55 -0.21 11.18
CA ASP A 99 -9.12 1.08 11.57
C ASP A 99 -8.09 2.20 11.68
N PRO A 100 -6.90 1.99 12.29
CA PRO A 100 -5.83 2.98 12.29
C PRO A 100 -5.40 3.35 10.86
N LEU A 101 -5.27 2.35 9.99
CA LEU A 101 -4.84 2.50 8.61
C LEU A 101 -5.86 3.28 7.76
N PHE A 102 -7.16 3.14 8.06
CA PHE A 102 -8.23 3.91 7.43
C PHE A 102 -8.33 5.35 7.95
N LYS A 103 -8.02 5.58 9.24
CA LYS A 103 -8.08 6.92 9.87
C LYS A 103 -6.88 7.79 9.55
N GLU A 104 -5.69 7.21 9.42
CA GLU A 104 -4.45 7.96 9.15
C GLU A 104 -4.39 8.55 7.74
N SER A 105 -5.32 8.20 6.84
CA SER A 105 -5.33 8.65 5.44
C SER A 105 -4.00 8.40 4.71
N SER A 106 -3.22 7.43 5.18
CA SER A 106 -1.93 7.05 4.60
C SER A 106 -2.15 6.24 3.33
N CYS A 107 -1.54 6.69 2.24
CA CYS A 107 -1.55 5.96 0.97
C CYS A 107 -0.24 5.19 0.79
N SER A 108 -0.34 3.95 0.34
CA SER A 108 0.78 3.10 -0.06
C SER A 108 1.01 3.20 -1.56
N TYR A 109 2.28 3.31 -1.96
CA TYR A 109 2.66 3.50 -3.37
C TYR A 109 3.56 2.35 -3.85
N ARG A 110 3.29 1.84 -5.05
CA ARG A 110 4.20 0.97 -5.80
C ARG A 110 4.50 1.63 -7.15
N ILE A 111 5.77 1.93 -7.39
CA ILE A 111 6.24 2.61 -8.60
C ILE A 111 6.94 1.57 -9.47
N GLU A 112 6.40 1.32 -10.66
CA GLU A 112 7.01 0.51 -11.71
C GLU A 112 7.47 1.38 -12.88
N SER A 113 8.22 0.81 -13.82
CA SER A 113 8.81 1.56 -14.94
C SER A 113 7.80 2.31 -15.80
N TYR A 114 6.54 1.84 -15.83
CA TYR A 114 5.45 2.43 -16.62
C TYR A 114 4.20 2.72 -15.77
N TRP A 115 3.94 1.99 -14.69
CA TRP A 115 2.74 2.18 -13.88
C TRP A 115 3.07 2.65 -12.46
N THR A 116 2.33 3.62 -11.96
CA THR A 116 2.29 3.94 -10.53
C THR A 116 0.97 3.48 -9.96
N TYR A 117 1.04 2.66 -8.91
CA TYR A 117 -0.11 2.21 -8.15
C TYR A 117 -0.14 2.96 -6.84
N GLU A 118 -1.29 3.51 -6.49
CA GLU A 118 -1.55 4.11 -5.19
C GLU A 118 -2.77 3.44 -4.57
N VAL A 119 -2.59 2.98 -3.34
CA VAL A 119 -3.64 2.40 -2.49
C VAL A 119 -3.81 3.31 -1.28
N CYS A 120 -4.88 4.09 -1.26
CA CYS A 120 -5.30 4.83 -0.08
C CYS A 120 -6.37 4.00 0.63
N HIS A 121 -5.99 3.39 1.75
CA HIS A 121 -6.87 2.50 2.52
C HIS A 121 -8.18 3.23 2.86
N GLY A 122 -9.32 2.61 2.51
CA GLY A 122 -10.66 3.17 2.77
C GLY A 122 -11.08 4.32 1.85
N LYS A 123 -10.28 4.69 0.84
CA LYS A 123 -10.60 5.76 -0.12
C LYS A 123 -10.65 5.25 -1.55
N HIS A 124 -9.49 4.96 -2.13
CA HIS A 124 -9.39 4.54 -3.52
C HIS A 124 -8.14 3.72 -3.77
N VAL A 125 -8.23 2.90 -4.80
CA VAL A 125 -7.08 2.30 -5.46
C VAL A 125 -7.00 2.92 -6.85
N ARG A 126 -5.86 3.50 -7.21
CA ARG A 126 -5.65 4.04 -8.56
C ARG A 126 -4.36 3.54 -9.18
N GLN A 127 -4.41 3.38 -10.49
CA GLN A 127 -3.25 3.14 -11.34
C GLN A 127 -3.15 4.35 -12.28
N TYR A 128 -1.96 4.92 -12.40
CA TYR A 128 -1.70 6.00 -13.35
C TYR A 128 -0.32 5.84 -13.99
N HIS A 129 -0.22 6.26 -15.25
CA HIS A 129 1.04 6.38 -15.97
C HIS A 129 1.46 7.86 -15.91
N GLU A 130 2.65 8.14 -15.39
CA GLU A 130 3.23 9.49 -15.48
C GLU A 130 4.13 9.51 -16.72
N GLU A 131 3.71 10.23 -17.77
CA GLU A 131 4.55 10.42 -18.95
C GLU A 131 5.87 11.06 -18.52
N LYS A 132 6.96 10.30 -18.71
CA LYS A 132 8.30 10.70 -18.30
C LYS A 132 8.80 11.79 -19.25
N GLU A 133 8.67 13.05 -18.86
CA GLU A 133 9.61 14.06 -19.35
C GLU A 133 10.98 13.79 -18.73
N THR A 134 11.79 12.99 -19.45
CA THR A 134 13.21 12.69 -19.19
C THR A 134 13.48 11.87 -17.92
N GLY A 135 14.40 10.89 -17.99
CA GLY A 135 14.69 9.92 -16.92
C GLY A 135 15.27 10.54 -15.65
N GLN A 136 14.46 11.26 -14.89
CA GLN A 136 14.86 11.98 -13.69
C GLN A 136 13.86 11.75 -12.56
N VAL A 137 14.35 11.74 -11.33
CA VAL A 137 13.56 11.51 -10.12
C VAL A 137 12.69 12.74 -9.85
N LYS A 138 11.52 12.79 -10.49
CA LYS A 138 10.43 13.70 -10.14
C LYS A 138 9.71 13.14 -8.93
N ARG A 139 9.65 13.88 -7.83
CA ARG A 139 8.91 13.47 -6.64
C ARG A 139 7.85 14.52 -6.33
N VAL A 140 6.60 14.16 -6.61
CA VAL A 140 5.45 14.94 -6.14
C VAL A 140 5.25 14.64 -4.66
N LEU A 141 5.30 15.69 -3.84
CA LEU A 141 5.24 15.61 -2.39
C LEU A 141 3.89 16.15 -1.93
N GLN A 142 3.06 15.27 -1.39
CA GLN A 142 1.79 15.71 -0.80
C GLN A 142 2.09 16.48 0.49
N GLY A 143 1.82 17.78 0.47
CA GLY A 143 1.86 18.64 1.66
C GLY A 143 0.58 18.51 2.48
N VAL A 144 0.66 18.84 3.76
CA VAL A 144 -0.52 18.97 4.63
C VAL A 144 -1.18 20.33 4.39
N GLY A 145 -2.46 20.34 4.01
CA GLY A 145 -3.26 21.56 3.83
C GLY A 145 -3.54 21.94 2.37
N TRP A 146 -3.74 23.24 2.11
CA TRP A 146 -4.11 23.80 0.79
C TRP A 146 -2.97 23.67 -0.26
N TRP A 147 -1.72 23.68 0.19
CA TRP A 147 -0.55 23.69 -0.68
C TRP A 147 0.03 22.29 -0.90
N LYS A 148 0.30 21.96 -2.16
CA LYS A 148 1.08 20.79 -2.58
C LYS A 148 2.47 21.24 -3.01
N TYR A 149 3.46 20.36 -2.89
CA TYR A 149 4.85 20.66 -3.22
C TYR A 149 5.37 19.66 -4.25
N GLU A 150 6.16 20.14 -5.20
CA GLU A 150 6.86 19.29 -6.16
C GLU A 150 8.35 19.57 -6.02
N PHE A 151 9.11 18.50 -5.76
CA PHE A 151 10.57 18.57 -5.71
C PHE A 151 11.16 17.71 -6.82
N CYS A 152 11.88 18.35 -7.73
CA CYS A 152 12.64 17.67 -8.76
C CYS A 152 14.15 17.89 -8.51
N TYR A 153 14.83 16.82 -8.11
CA TYR A 153 16.26 16.87 -7.80
C TYR A 153 17.05 17.36 -9.01
N GLY A 154 17.91 18.37 -8.81
CA GLY A 154 18.70 19.00 -9.88
C GLY A 154 17.90 19.85 -10.88
N LYS A 155 16.62 20.15 -10.63
CA LYS A 155 15.78 20.96 -11.53
C LYS A 155 15.07 22.12 -10.82
N HIS A 156 14.04 21.84 -10.02
CA HIS A 156 13.19 22.89 -9.45
C HIS A 156 12.42 22.41 -8.23
N VAL A 157 11.91 23.39 -7.49
CA VAL A 157 10.94 23.25 -6.41
C VAL A 157 9.73 24.10 -6.74
N HIS A 158 8.59 23.46 -6.93
CA HIS A 158 7.32 24.15 -7.16
C HIS A 158 6.40 23.99 -5.96
N GLN A 159 5.62 25.03 -5.71
CA GLN A 159 4.44 24.97 -4.88
C GLN A 159 3.23 25.09 -5.80
N TYR A 160 2.19 24.29 -5.57
CA TYR A 160 0.96 24.43 -6.33
C TYR A 160 -0.27 24.16 -5.49
N HIS A 161 -1.37 24.79 -5.85
CA HIS A 161 -2.69 24.40 -5.39
C HIS A 161 -3.58 24.14 -6.61
N GLU A 162 -4.50 23.20 -6.44
CA GLU A 162 -5.39 22.77 -7.50
C GLU A 162 -6.81 23.00 -7.03
N ASP A 163 -7.47 23.97 -7.64
CA ASP A 163 -8.89 24.24 -7.43
C ASP A 163 -9.70 23.62 -8.57
N LYS A 164 -10.87 23.08 -8.26
CA LYS A 164 -11.76 22.46 -9.26
C LYS A 164 -12.30 23.48 -10.26
N GLU A 165 -12.39 24.75 -9.87
CA GLU A 165 -12.98 25.80 -10.72
C GLU A 165 -11.94 26.70 -11.37
N GLN A 166 -10.81 26.97 -10.69
CA GLN A 166 -9.79 27.93 -11.14
C GLN A 166 -8.53 27.29 -11.73
N GLY A 167 -8.46 25.96 -11.75
CA GLY A 167 -7.32 25.23 -12.27
C GLY A 167 -6.12 25.19 -11.31
N LYS A 168 -4.93 24.92 -11.86
CA LYS A 168 -3.70 24.74 -11.08
C LYS A 168 -2.90 26.05 -11.05
N ASN A 169 -2.75 26.64 -9.88
CA ASN A 169 -1.83 27.75 -9.66
C ASN A 169 -0.48 27.17 -9.24
N ILE A 170 0.59 27.53 -9.96
CA ILE A 170 1.96 27.04 -9.73
C ILE A 170 2.84 28.24 -9.43
N VAL A 171 3.57 28.17 -8.33
CA VAL A 171 4.59 29.14 -7.92
C VAL A 171 5.94 28.43 -7.92
N VAL A 172 6.91 29.00 -8.63
CA VAL A 172 8.30 28.53 -8.62
C VAL A 172 8.97 29.04 -7.35
N VAL A 173 9.24 28.14 -6.42
CA VAL A 173 9.88 28.48 -5.14
C VAL A 173 11.40 28.59 -5.31
N GLY A 174 11.96 27.75 -6.20
CA GLY A 174 13.35 27.84 -6.60
C GLY A 174 13.69 26.90 -7.77
N SER A 175 14.67 27.29 -8.55
CA SER A 175 15.27 26.59 -9.66
C SER A 175 16.71 26.18 -9.31
N TRP A 176 17.14 25.06 -9.85
CA TRP A 176 18.49 24.55 -9.66
C TRP A 176 19.49 25.37 -10.45
N ASN A 177 20.57 25.77 -9.78
CA ASN A 177 21.74 26.33 -10.41
C ASN A 177 22.98 25.75 -9.71
N ALA A 178 23.81 25.04 -10.46
CA ALA A 178 24.95 24.34 -9.90
C ALA A 178 25.97 25.31 -9.30
N GLU A 179 26.28 26.41 -10.00
CA GLU A 179 27.24 27.41 -9.56
C GLU A 179 26.79 28.12 -8.27
N GLU A 180 25.52 28.51 -8.18
CA GLU A 180 24.96 29.11 -6.96
C GLU A 180 24.96 28.13 -5.79
N HIS A 181 24.57 26.88 -6.04
CA HIS A 181 24.61 25.86 -4.99
C HIS A 181 26.04 25.64 -4.49
N LEU A 182 27.03 25.58 -5.39
CA LEU A 182 28.45 25.46 -5.01
C LEU A 182 28.91 26.65 -4.15
N GLN A 183 28.55 27.88 -4.53
CA GLN A 183 28.87 29.08 -3.74
C GLN A 183 28.18 29.08 -2.38
N TRP A 184 26.93 28.61 -2.32
CA TRP A 184 26.19 28.46 -1.07
C TRP A 184 26.83 27.40 -0.17
N ALA A 185 27.22 26.25 -0.72
CA ALA A 185 27.82 25.12 0.01
C ALA A 185 29.21 25.44 0.56
N GLN A 186 29.94 26.39 -0.03
CA GLN A 186 31.20 26.90 0.55
C GLN A 186 30.99 27.67 1.85
N LYS A 187 29.81 28.29 2.02
CA LYS A 187 29.47 29.16 3.16
C LYS A 187 28.57 28.47 4.18
N ASN A 188 28.05 27.29 3.86
CA ASN A 188 27.04 26.58 4.65
C ASN A 188 27.37 25.10 4.74
N VAL A 189 26.87 24.45 5.79
CA VAL A 189 27.04 23.00 5.95
C VAL A 189 26.03 22.27 5.05
N ALA A 190 26.50 21.80 3.89
CA ALA A 190 25.67 21.07 2.93
C ALA A 190 25.43 19.60 3.32
N ARG A 191 26.32 19.01 4.14
CA ARG A 191 26.24 17.62 4.60
C ARG A 191 26.48 17.53 6.09
N SER A 192 25.66 16.78 6.81
CA SER A 192 25.82 16.54 8.25
C SER A 192 25.82 15.05 8.59
N TYR A 193 26.62 14.70 9.59
CA TYR A 193 26.86 13.32 10.00
C TYR A 193 26.14 12.99 11.31
N GLN A 194 25.81 11.71 11.47
CA GLN A 194 25.44 11.10 12.74
C GLN A 194 26.47 10.03 13.10
N PHE A 195 26.93 10.09 14.35
CA PHE A 195 27.68 9.00 14.95
C PHE A 195 26.69 7.89 15.32
N LYS A 196 26.93 6.67 14.85
CA LYS A 196 26.32 5.45 15.42
C LYS A 196 27.31 4.84 16.41
N ASP A 197 26.79 4.14 17.42
CA ASP A 197 27.59 3.52 18.50
C ASP A 197 28.67 2.54 17.96
N ASP A 198 28.50 2.01 16.75
CA ASP A 198 29.45 1.15 16.04
C ASP A 198 30.67 1.89 15.44
N GLY A 199 30.80 3.20 15.67
CA GLY A 199 31.95 4.01 15.20
C GLY A 199 31.89 4.41 13.71
N VAL A 200 30.87 3.97 12.96
CA VAL A 200 30.68 4.33 11.55
C VAL A 200 29.89 5.64 11.43
N GLN A 201 30.51 6.68 10.85
CA GLN A 201 29.83 7.94 10.53
C GLN A 201 28.89 7.74 9.34
N LYS A 202 27.58 7.94 9.54
CA LYS A 202 26.59 7.96 8.46
C LYS A 202 26.06 9.35 8.20
N VAL A 203 25.69 9.62 6.96
CA VAL A 203 25.13 10.91 6.59
C VAL A 203 23.69 10.99 7.07
N LYS A 204 23.38 11.93 7.95
CA LYS A 204 22.02 12.13 8.47
C LYS A 204 21.17 12.96 7.52
N LEU A 205 21.77 14.03 6.99
CA LEU A 205 21.08 15.09 6.29
C LEU A 205 22.00 15.72 5.25
N VAL A 206 21.40 15.95 4.09
CA VAL A 206 21.96 16.72 2.98
C VAL A 206 21.07 17.94 2.73
N SER A 207 21.71 19.09 2.47
CA SER A 207 21.06 20.36 2.20
C SER A 207 21.46 20.87 0.81
N LEU A 208 20.46 21.17 -0.02
CA LEU A 208 20.62 21.67 -1.38
C LEU A 208 20.00 23.05 -1.49
N PHE A 209 20.66 23.94 -2.22
CA PHE A 209 20.19 25.30 -2.43
C PHE A 209 19.57 25.44 -3.81
N TYR A 210 18.37 26.02 -3.86
CA TYR A 210 17.64 26.36 -5.08
C TYR A 210 17.31 27.84 -5.03
N GLY A 211 17.89 28.61 -5.95
CA GLY A 211 17.68 30.05 -6.11
C GLY A 211 16.67 30.35 -7.21
N HIS A 212 16.63 31.58 -7.72
CA HIS A 212 15.92 31.90 -8.96
C HIS A 212 14.44 31.45 -9.01
N GLY A 213 13.72 31.57 -7.90
CA GLY A 213 12.27 31.40 -7.88
C GLY A 213 11.54 32.64 -8.40
N ASP A 214 10.22 32.57 -8.44
CA ASP A 214 9.37 33.69 -8.84
C ASP A 214 9.62 34.91 -7.95
N VAL A 215 9.50 36.10 -8.54
CA VAL A 215 9.71 37.36 -7.81
C VAL A 215 8.66 37.51 -6.72
N CYS A 216 9.13 37.77 -5.50
CA CYS A 216 8.29 37.96 -4.34
C CYS A 216 7.70 39.37 -4.32
N ASP A 217 6.37 39.49 -4.28
CA ASP A 217 5.68 40.79 -4.30
C ASP A 217 6.02 41.65 -3.07
N LEU A 218 6.30 41.01 -1.93
CA LEU A 218 6.59 41.69 -0.66
C LEU A 218 8.02 42.22 -0.56
N THR A 219 8.99 41.55 -1.19
CA THR A 219 10.42 41.88 -1.05
C THR A 219 11.06 42.38 -2.34
N GLY A 220 10.39 42.18 -3.48
CA GLY A 220 10.92 42.45 -4.82
C GLY A 220 12.07 41.53 -5.25
N LYS A 221 12.44 40.53 -4.45
CA LYS A 221 13.54 39.60 -4.72
C LYS A 221 13.01 38.23 -5.19
N PRO A 222 13.78 37.47 -5.99
CA PRO A 222 13.45 36.09 -6.31
C PRO A 222 13.29 35.24 -5.04
N ARG A 223 12.28 34.38 -5.01
CA ARG A 223 12.14 33.36 -3.95
C ARG A 223 13.33 32.39 -3.99
N GLN A 224 13.67 31.83 -2.83
CA GLN A 224 14.73 30.84 -2.70
C GLN A 224 14.36 29.78 -1.67
N VAL A 225 14.87 28.57 -1.84
CA VAL A 225 14.57 27.44 -0.95
C VAL A 225 15.81 26.59 -0.67
N ILE A 226 15.94 26.16 0.58
CA ILE A 226 16.89 25.15 1.00
C ILE A 226 16.14 23.82 1.14
N VAL A 227 16.46 22.84 0.30
CA VAL A 227 15.90 21.50 0.38
C VAL A 227 16.75 20.65 1.31
N LYS A 228 16.14 20.06 2.33
CA LYS A 228 16.76 19.21 3.34
C LYS A 228 16.28 17.77 3.19
N LEU A 229 17.15 16.90 2.67
CA LEU A 229 16.91 15.47 2.54
C LEU A 229 17.41 14.76 3.80
N LYS A 230 16.50 14.17 4.57
CA LYS A 230 16.81 13.53 5.86
C LYS A 230 16.49 12.04 5.82
N CYS A 231 17.43 11.24 6.31
CA CYS A 231 17.14 9.85 6.64
C CYS A 231 16.23 9.80 7.87
N LYS A 232 15.13 9.06 7.75
CA LYS A 232 14.23 8.76 8.87
C LYS A 232 13.87 7.29 8.80
N GLU A 233 14.31 6.52 9.79
CA GLU A 233 13.96 5.11 9.93
C GLU A 233 12.44 5.00 10.21
N SER A 234 11.80 4.01 9.59
CA SER A 234 10.35 3.76 9.70
C SER A 234 10.09 2.29 9.38
N GLU A 235 9.05 1.71 9.96
CA GLU A 235 8.59 0.35 9.65
C GLU A 235 8.02 0.25 8.23
N SER A 236 7.48 1.36 7.70
CA SER A 236 7.04 1.45 6.30
C SER A 236 8.16 2.01 5.43
N PRO A 237 8.71 1.22 4.47
CA PRO A 237 9.79 1.67 3.59
C PRO A 237 9.36 2.81 2.64
N HIS A 238 8.04 2.98 2.44
CA HIS A 238 7.47 4.01 1.60
C HIS A 238 7.00 5.25 2.36
N ALA A 239 7.21 5.31 3.68
CA ALA A 239 6.87 6.49 4.46
C ALA A 239 7.66 7.72 3.98
N VAL A 240 6.94 8.82 3.74
CA VAL A 240 7.53 10.11 3.38
C VAL A 240 6.89 11.18 4.26
N THR A 241 7.71 11.95 4.98
CA THR A 241 7.27 13.16 5.70
C THR A 241 7.79 14.39 4.97
N VAL A 242 6.92 15.36 4.72
CA VAL A 242 7.25 16.59 3.99
C VAL A 242 6.74 17.80 4.77
N TYR A 243 7.57 18.83 4.86
CA TYR A 243 7.15 20.11 5.43
C TYR A 243 7.87 21.28 4.75
N MET A 244 7.19 22.42 4.70
CA MET A 244 7.74 23.67 4.23
C MET A 244 7.72 24.68 5.38
N LEU A 245 8.85 25.35 5.61
CA LEU A 245 8.98 26.44 6.58
C LEU A 245 9.39 27.70 5.85
N GLU A 246 8.85 28.86 6.26
CA GLU A 246 9.24 30.19 5.75
C GLU A 246 9.87 30.98 6.90
N PRO A 247 11.14 30.73 7.27
CA PRO A 247 11.80 31.42 8.38
C PRO A 247 11.99 32.93 8.12
N GLN A 248 12.06 33.34 6.86
CA GLN A 248 12.08 34.74 6.44
C GLN A 248 11.18 34.88 5.21
N THR A 249 10.58 36.06 5.03
CA THR A 249 9.69 36.33 3.89
C THR A 249 10.36 35.96 2.58
N CYS A 250 9.72 35.06 1.82
CA CYS A 250 10.17 34.55 0.53
C CYS A 250 11.50 33.76 0.55
N GLN A 251 11.90 33.27 1.73
CA GLN A 251 12.98 32.30 1.90
C GLN A 251 12.45 31.06 2.60
N TYR A 252 12.61 29.90 1.96
CA TYR A 252 11.94 28.69 2.38
C TYR A 252 12.92 27.58 2.78
N VAL A 253 12.45 26.66 3.61
CA VAL A 253 13.13 25.41 3.93
C VAL A 253 12.17 24.26 3.68
N LEU A 254 12.45 23.44 2.68
CA LEU A 254 11.68 22.24 2.36
C LEU A 254 12.36 21.03 2.99
N GLY A 255 11.73 20.40 3.98
CA GLY A 255 12.18 19.15 4.56
C GLY A 255 11.52 17.94 3.89
N VAL A 256 12.33 16.96 3.49
CA VAL A 256 11.86 15.67 2.97
C VAL A 256 12.53 14.55 3.78
N GLU A 257 11.73 13.77 4.49
CA GLU A 257 12.21 12.70 5.36
C GLU A 257 11.63 11.35 4.90
N SER A 258 12.48 10.35 4.69
CA SER A 258 12.03 9.02 4.24
C SER A 258 13.10 7.94 4.51
N PRO A 259 12.71 6.66 4.71
CA PRO A 259 13.67 5.56 4.81
C PRO A 259 14.49 5.35 3.53
N VAL A 260 13.90 5.60 2.35
CA VAL A 260 14.62 5.46 1.06
C VAL A 260 15.78 6.44 0.96
N ILE A 261 15.66 7.62 1.59
CA ILE A 261 16.73 8.62 1.61
C ILE A 261 17.98 8.06 2.33
N CYS A 262 17.80 7.20 3.34
CA CYS A 262 18.91 6.58 4.07
C CYS A 262 19.86 5.77 3.18
N GLN A 263 19.37 5.21 2.07
CA GLN A 263 20.19 4.41 1.15
C GLN A 263 21.06 5.27 0.23
N ILE A 264 20.63 6.51 -0.06
CA ILE A 264 21.30 7.40 -1.01
C ILE A 264 22.13 8.49 -0.33
N LEU A 265 21.87 8.84 0.93
CA LEU A 265 22.61 9.92 1.59
C LEU A 265 24.11 9.65 1.71
N ASP A 266 24.51 8.38 1.83
CA ASP A 266 25.93 8.02 1.91
C ASP A 266 26.67 8.24 0.58
N THR A 267 25.94 8.40 -0.55
CA THR A 267 26.53 8.76 -1.85
C THR A 267 26.75 10.26 -2.04
N ALA A 268 26.30 11.08 -1.08
CA ALA A 268 26.46 12.53 -1.15
C ALA A 268 27.94 12.92 -1.03
N ASP A 269 28.40 13.87 -1.84
CA ASP A 269 29.72 14.47 -1.68
C ASP A 269 29.75 15.50 -0.52
N GLU A 270 30.89 16.15 -0.30
CA GLU A 270 31.01 17.20 0.73
C GLU A 270 30.11 18.41 0.49
N LYS A 271 29.69 18.63 -0.76
CA LYS A 271 28.79 19.70 -1.18
C LYS A 271 27.32 19.27 -1.11
N GLY A 272 27.03 18.05 -0.68
CA GLY A 272 25.67 17.52 -0.60
C GLY A 272 25.10 17.03 -1.93
N LEU A 273 25.89 16.93 -2.99
CA LEU A 273 25.44 16.41 -4.28
C LEU A 273 25.38 14.88 -4.23
N LEU A 274 24.21 14.31 -4.52
CA LEU A 274 23.98 12.88 -4.62
C LEU A 274 24.38 12.34 -6.00
N SER A 275 25.10 11.23 -6.04
CA SER A 275 25.33 10.47 -7.28
C SER A 275 24.14 9.54 -7.54
N ILE A 276 23.13 10.03 -8.26
CA ILE A 276 22.00 9.19 -8.68
C ILE A 276 22.47 8.40 -9.91
N SER A 277 22.65 7.08 -9.77
CA SER A 277 22.90 6.21 -10.92
C SER A 277 21.70 6.30 -11.87
N SER A 278 21.96 6.72 -13.11
CA SER A 278 20.96 6.82 -14.17
C SER A 278 20.35 5.47 -14.54
#